data_AF-A0A6L9Z1R6-F1
#
_entry.id   AF-A0A6L9Z1R6-F1
#
_cell.length_a   1.000
_cell.length_b   1.000
_cell.length_c   1.000
_cell.angle_alpha   90.00
_cell.angle_beta   90.00
_cell.angle_gamma   90.00
#
_symmetry.space_group_name_H-M   'P 1'
#
loop_
_entity.id
_entity.type
_entity.pdbx_description
1 polymer ?
#
loop_
_entity_poly.entity_id
_entity_poly.type
_entity_poly.pdbx_seq_one_letter_code
_entity_poly.pdbx_strand_id
1 'polypeptide(L)' 'MNDKTSKIAVIGMGCYYPGANNLRQLWENILTRRRQFRRTP' A
#
# COMPACT_ATOMS: atom_id res chain seq x y z
N MET A 1 -19.11 -22.11 22.02
CA MET A 1 -17.63 -22.13 21.95
C MET A 1 -17.18 -20.87 21.22
N ASN A 2 -16.33 -20.08 21.86
CA ASN A 2 -16.02 -18.70 21.50
C ASN A 2 -15.05 -18.68 20.30
N ASP A 3 -15.54 -18.41 19.10
CA ASP A 3 -14.70 -18.24 17.91
C ASP A 3 -14.04 -16.84 17.94
N LYS A 4 -13.03 -16.69 18.80
CA LYS A 4 -12.13 -15.54 18.74
C LYS A 4 -11.14 -15.79 17.62
N THR A 5 -11.53 -15.41 16.41
CA THR A 5 -10.58 -15.23 15.31
C THR A 5 -9.41 -14.39 15.81
N SER A 6 -8.23 -15.01 15.88
CA SER A 6 -7.02 -14.37 16.41
C SER A 6 -6.69 -13.17 15.53
N LYS A 7 -6.81 -11.96 16.09
CA LYS A 7 -6.51 -10.72 15.38
C LYS A 7 -5.00 -10.63 15.16
N ILE A 8 -4.59 -10.38 13.92
CA ILE A 8 -3.19 -10.16 13.56
C ILE A 8 -2.95 -8.66 13.45
N ALA A 9 -1.95 -8.15 14.17
CA ALA A 9 -1.54 -6.75 14.08
C ALA A 9 -0.49 -6.56 12.98
N VAL A 10 -0.67 -5.54 12.16
CA VAL A 10 0.36 -5.08 11.21
C VAL A 10 1.20 -4.02 11.90
N ILE A 11 2.42 -4.39 12.30
CA ILE A 11 3.34 -3.50 13.04
C ILE A 11 4.32 -2.74 12.15
N GLY A 12 4.37 -3.06 10.85
CA GLY A 12 5.26 -2.42 9.90
C GLY A 12 4.82 -2.65 8.47
N MET A 13 5.09 -1.68 7.61
CA MET A 13 4.82 -1.74 6.17
C MET A 13 5.96 -1.03 5.43
N GLY A 14 6.22 -1.45 4.20
CA GLY A 14 7.19 -0.82 3.30
C GLY A 14 6.79 -1.09 1.85
N CYS A 15 7.14 -0.19 0.94
CA CYS A 15 6.81 -0.37 -0.47
C CYS A 15 7.73 0.39 -1.41
N TYR A 16 7.85 -0.12 -2.64
CA TYR A 16 8.50 0.54 -3.76
C TYR A 16 7.68 0.24 -5.04
N TYR A 17 6.93 1.22 -5.50
CA TYR A 17 5.99 1.13 -6.62
C TYR A 17 6.31 2.17 -7.70
N PRO A 18 5.82 1.99 -8.95
CA PRO A 18 5.91 3.01 -9.97
C PRO A 18 5.34 4.35 -9.47
N GLY A 19 6.18 5.38 -9.47
CA GLY A 19 5.81 6.72 -8.98
C GLY A 19 5.68 6.85 -7.46
N ALA A 20 6.06 5.86 -6.66
CA ALA A 20 6.05 5.92 -5.20
C ALA A 20 7.14 5.03 -4.57
N ASN A 21 8.20 5.65 -4.05
CA ASN A 21 9.34 4.94 -3.48
C ASN A 21 9.18 4.63 -1.98
N ASN A 22 8.06 5.06 -1.38
CA ASN A 22 7.73 4.83 0.03
C ASN A 22 6.21 4.94 0.24
N LEU A 23 5.76 4.55 1.45
CA LEU A 23 4.35 4.54 1.80
C LEU A 23 3.67 5.91 1.71
N ARG A 24 4.39 6.97 2.09
CA ARG A 24 3.84 8.34 2.03
C ARG A 24 3.51 8.72 0.59
N GLN A 25 4.44 8.49 -0.34
CA GLN A 25 4.23 8.77 -1.75
C GLN A 25 3.13 7.89 -2.34
N LEU A 26 3.04 6.62 -1.92
CA LEU A 26 1.96 5.73 -2.34
C LEU A 26 0.60 6.28 -1.87
N TRP A 27 0.50 6.70 -0.61
CA TRP A 27 -0.73 7.26 -0.06
C TRP A 27 -1.14 8.54 -0.78
N GLU A 28 -0.20 9.44 -1.04
CA GLU A 28 -0.43 10.65 -1.82
C GLU A 28 -0.92 10.33 -3.24
N ASN A 29 -0.33 9.32 -3.90
CA ASN A 29 -0.80 8.88 -5.23
C ASN A 29 -2.24 8.36 -5.20
N ILE A 30 -2.62 7.59 -4.18
CA ILE A 30 -3.98 7.06 -4.03
C ILE A 30 -4.98 8.19 -3.79
N LEU A 31 -4.70 9.09 -2.83
CA LEU A 31 -5.57 10.21 -2.50
C LEU A 31 -5.78 11.16 -3.69
N THR A 32 -4.73 11.39 -4.47
CA THR A 32 -4.78 12.24 -5.68
C THR A 32 -5.28 11.49 -6.92
N ARG A 33 -5.64 10.21 -6.80
CA ARG A 33 -6.13 9.33 -7.88
C ARG A 33 -5.17 9.27 -9.08
N ARG A 34 -3.86 9.36 -8.83
CA ARG A 34 -2.83 9.28 -9.88
C ARG A 34 -2.75 7.87 -10.43
N ARG A 35 -2.66 7.75 -11.76
CA ARG A 35 -2.46 6.48 -12.46
C ARG A 35 -1.01 6.37 -12.91
N GLN A 36 -0.32 5.31 -12.47
CA GLN A 36 1.08 5.05 -12.79
C GLN A 36 1.26 3.89 -13.78
N PHE A 37 0.18 3.51 -14.47
CA PHE A 37 0.25 2.57 -15.59
C PHE A 37 1.00 3.21 -16.74
N ARG A 38 2.05 2.54 -17.19
CA ARG A 38 2.89 2.95 -18.31
C ARG A 38 3.22 1.72 -19.15
N ARG A 39 3.52 1.94 -20.42
CA ARG A 39 4.12 0.88 -21.24
C ARG A 39 5.43 0.43 -20.59
N THR A 40 5.66 -0.87 -20.55
CA THR A 40 6.99 -1.41 -20.31
C THR A 40 7.93 -0.85 -21.38
N PRO A 41 9.19 -0.50 -21.02
CA PRO A 41 10.20 -0.14 -22.01
C PRO A 41 10.32 -1.19 -23.11
#